data_AF-A4C3R0-F1
#
_entry.id   AF-A4C3R0-F1
#
_cell.length_a   1.000
_cell.length_b   1.000
_cell.length_c   1.000
_cell.angle_alpha   90.00
_cell.angle_beta   90.00
_cell.angle_gamma   90.00
#
_symmetry.space_group_name_H-M   'P 1'
#
loop_
_entity.id
_entity.type
_entity.pdbx_description
1 polymer ?
#
loop_
_entity_poly.entity_id
_entity_poly.type
_entity_poly.pdbx_seq_one_letter_code
_entity_poly.pdbx_strand_id
1 'polypeptide(L)' 'MRIRHYGFLANACRKRTLALIRALASQTDKPLKPKRAKETQLPHWRCQKCKTGTLRFIGIVTVDEVMNKAERTS' A
#
# COMPACT_ATOMS: atom_id res chain seq x y z
N MET A 1 1.02 2.25 48.13
CA MET A 1 1.14 2.68 46.71
C MET A 1 1.43 1.45 45.85
N ARG A 2 0.41 0.86 45.20
CA ARG A 2 0.57 -0.39 44.43
C ARG A 2 1.28 -0.08 43.11
N ILE A 3 2.59 -0.33 43.06
CA ILE A 3 3.31 -0.35 41.79
C ILE A 3 2.80 -1.59 41.03
N ARG A 4 1.83 -1.38 40.14
CA ARG A 4 1.43 -2.40 39.17
C ARG A 4 2.63 -2.56 38.24
N HIS A 5 3.47 -3.57 38.46
CA HIS A 5 4.65 -3.84 37.63
C HIS A 5 4.33 -3.78 36.13
N TYR A 6 3.13 -4.26 35.77
CA TYR A 6 2.58 -4.16 34.41
C TYR A 6 2.28 -2.74 33.94
N GLY A 7 1.86 -1.83 34.82
CA GLY A 7 1.62 -0.42 34.48
C GLY A 7 2.90 0.34 34.16
N PHE A 8 4.00 0.04 34.87
CA PHE A 8 5.31 0.62 34.56
C PHE A 8 5.82 0.17 33.18
N LEU A 9 5.77 -1.14 32.91
CA LEU A 9 6.15 -1.72 31.62
C LEU A 9 5.25 -1.24 30.48
N ALA A 10 3.93 -1.19 30.69
CA ALA A 10 2.97 -0.68 29.70
C ALA A 10 3.25 0.80 29.38
N ASN A 11 3.56 1.62 30.38
CA ASN A 11 3.94 3.02 30.16
C ASN A 11 5.27 3.15 29.41
N ALA A 12 6.26 2.29 29.70
CA ALA A 12 7.52 2.26 28.97
C ALA A 12 7.32 1.87 27.49
N CYS A 13 6.54 0.83 27.21
CA CYS A 13 6.18 0.44 25.85
C CYS A 13 5.43 1.56 25.12
N ARG A 14 4.41 2.16 25.76
CA ARG A 14 3.66 3.28 25.18
C ARG A 14 4.56 4.46 24.82
N LYS A 15 5.52 4.81 25.69
CA LYS A 15 6.50 5.88 25.44
C LYS A 15 7.39 5.55 24.24
N ARG A 16 7.87 4.31 24.10
CA ARG A 16 8.66 3.86 22.95
C ARG A 16 7.87 3.95 21.65
N THR A 17 6.63 3.44 21.63
CA THR A 17 5.76 3.50 20.45
C THR A 17 5.49 4.94 20.02
N LEU A 18 5.18 5.83 20.97
CA LEU A 18 4.95 7.24 20.68
C LEU A 18 6.21 7.96 20.16
N ALA A 19 7.41 7.59 20.64
CA ALA A 19 8.66 8.14 20.14
C ALA A 19 8.90 7.76 18.68
N LEU A 20 8.64 6.50 18.30
CA LEU A 20 8.74 6.05 16.91
C LEU A 20 7.75 6.77 15.99
N ILE A 21 6.49 6.92 16.42
CA ILE A 21 5.47 7.63 15.65
C ILE A 21 5.90 9.08 15.39
N ARG A 22 6.38 9.80 16.42
CA ARG A 22 6.85 11.18 16.28
C ARG A 22 8.07 11.29 15.37
N ALA A 23 9.01 10.35 15.47
CA ALA A 23 10.19 10.31 14.62
C ALA A 23 9.85 10.03 13.15
N LEU A 24 8.78 9.28 12.87
CA LEU A 24 8.30 9.06 11.51
C LEU A 24 7.48 10.26 10.99
N ALA A 25 6.62 10.83 11.84
CA ALA A 25 5.83 12.00 11.50
C ALA A 25 6.72 13.23 11.19
N SER A 26 7.81 13.44 11.94
CA SER A 26 8.77 14.51 11.64
C SER A 26 9.57 14.26 10.37
N GLN A 27 9.66 13.03 9.88
CA GLN A 27 10.28 12.70 8.60
C GLN A 27 9.33 12.91 7.42
N THR A 28 8.01 12.84 7.63
CA THR A 28 7.00 13.12 6.59
C THR A 28 6.82 14.61 6.28
N ASP A 29 7.30 15.51 7.14
CA ASP A 29 7.32 16.95 6.89
C ASP A 29 8.47 17.39 5.97
N LYS A 30 9.38 16.48 5.60
CA LYS A 30 10.29 16.77 4.49
C LYS A 30 9.41 16.86 3.25
N PRO A 31 9.33 18.04 2.58
CA PRO A 31 8.64 18.09 1.30
C PRO A 31 9.33 17.07 0.42
N LEU A 32 8.61 15.99 0.10
CA LEU A 32 8.98 15.13 -1.01
C LEU A 32 9.08 16.12 -2.16
N LYS A 33 10.30 16.49 -2.56
CA LYS A 33 10.51 17.15 -3.84
C LYS A 33 9.67 16.33 -4.80
N PRO A 34 8.68 16.91 -5.49
CA PRO A 34 7.94 16.14 -6.46
C PRO A 34 9.02 15.63 -7.41
N LYS A 35 9.32 14.32 -7.32
CA LYS A 35 9.97 13.64 -8.41
C LYS A 35 9.00 13.96 -9.54
N ARG A 36 9.44 14.81 -10.47
CA ARG A 36 8.86 14.88 -11.80
C ARG A 36 9.05 13.48 -12.37
N ALA A 37 8.22 12.55 -11.92
CA ALA A 37 7.93 11.34 -12.63
C ALA A 37 7.37 11.91 -13.93
N LYS A 38 8.18 11.78 -14.99
CA LYS A 38 7.75 12.01 -16.35
C LYS A 38 6.37 11.37 -16.42
N GLU A 39 5.34 12.18 -16.54
CA GLU A 39 4.01 11.72 -16.91
C GLU A 39 4.15 11.21 -18.34
N THR A 40 4.71 10.00 -18.48
CA THR A 40 4.18 9.10 -19.48
C THR A 40 2.77 8.89 -18.99
N GLN A 41 1.84 9.64 -19.59
CA GLN A 41 0.41 9.55 -19.37
C GLN A 41 -0.04 8.14 -19.72
N LEU A 42 0.26 7.18 -18.85
CA LEU A 42 -0.33 5.86 -18.86
C LEU A 42 -1.82 6.11 -18.61
N PRO A 43 -2.72 5.67 -19.49
CA PRO A 43 -4.14 5.91 -19.31
C PRO A 43 -4.55 5.39 -17.93
N HIS A 44 -5.03 6.31 -17.09
CA HIS A 44 -5.42 5.99 -15.72
C HIS A 44 -6.82 5.38 -15.74
N TRP A 45 -6.94 4.10 -16.08
CA TRP A 45 -8.23 3.40 -16.03
C TRP A 45 -8.62 3.16 -14.57
N ARG A 46 -9.50 3.99 -14.02
CA ARG A 46 -10.06 3.77 -12.69
C ARG A 46 -10.94 2.51 -12.68
N CYS A 47 -10.83 1.71 -11.62
CA CYS A 47 -11.74 0.59 -11.42
C CYS A 47 -13.17 1.12 -11.19
N GLN A 48 -14.11 0.71 -12.05
CA GLN A 48 -15.50 1.16 -11.98
C GLN A 48 -16.23 0.68 -10.71
N LYS A 49 -15.78 -0.41 -10.06
CA LYS A 49 -16.40 -0.96 -8.85
C LYS A 49 -15.92 -0.29 -7.57
N CYS A 50 -14.61 -0.23 -7.36
CA CYS A 50 -14.07 0.30 -6.11
C CYS A 50 -13.75 1.80 -6.16
N LYS A 51 -13.67 2.42 -7.35
CA LYS A 51 -13.32 3.84 -7.60
C LYS A 51 -11.97 4.32 -7.05
N THR A 52 -11.29 3.50 -6.25
CA THR A 52 -10.03 3.79 -5.57
C THR A 52 -8.83 3.09 -6.22
N GLY A 53 -9.05 1.99 -6.94
CA GLY A 53 -7.99 1.22 -7.60
C GLY A 53 -7.71 1.68 -9.03
N THR A 54 -6.46 1.56 -9.48
CA THR A 54 -6.05 1.76 -10.88
C THR A 54 -5.92 0.42 -11.58
N LEU A 55 -6.58 0.24 -12.72
CA LEU A 55 -6.41 -0.92 -13.58
C LEU A 55 -5.13 -0.77 -14.40
N ARG A 56 -4.36 -1.86 -14.49
CA ARG A 56 -3.18 -1.94 -15.35
C ARG A 56 -3.50 -2.88 -16.51
N PHE A 57 -3.19 -2.46 -17.72
CA PHE A 57 -3.23 -3.34 -18.88
C PHE A 57 -2.12 -4.39 -18.74
N ILE A 58 -2.49 -5.67 -18.74
CA ILE A 58 -1.54 -6.79 -18.59
C ILE A 58 -1.27 -7.46 -19.96
N GLY A 59 -2.26 -7.44 -20.87
CA GLY A 59 -2.14 -8.01 -22.22
C GLY A 59 -3.50 -8.13 -22.90
N ILE A 60 -3.49 -8.32 -24.23
CA ILE A 60 -4.68 -8.76 -24.98
C ILE A 60 -4.67 -10.28 -24.97
N VAL A 61 -5.79 -10.88 -24.62
CA VAL A 61 -5.98 -12.33 -24.76
C VAL A 61 -6.65 -12.56 -26.11
N THR A 62 -6.00 -13.30 -26.99
CA THR A 62 -6.62 -13.78 -28.23
C THR A 62 -7.49 -14.99 -27.93
N VAL A 63 -8.63 -15.10 -28.60
CA VAL A 63 -9.66 -16.11 -28.30
C VAL A 63 -9.11 -17.54 -28.45
N ASP A 64 -8.11 -17.73 -29.33
CA ASP A 64 -7.46 -19.02 -29.57
C ASP A 64 -6.68 -19.55 -28.36
N GLU A 65 -6.11 -18.67 -27.53
CA GLU A 65 -5.37 -19.08 -26.32
C GLU A 65 -6.31 -19.52 -25.19
N VAL A 66 -7.53 -18.97 -25.14
CA VAL A 66 -8.53 -19.31 -24.12
C VAL A 66 -9.11 -20.70 -24.37
N MET A 67 -9.39 -21.03 -25.63
CA MET A 67 -9.90 -22.35 -26.02
C MET A 67 -8.86 -23.46 -25.76
N ASN A 68 -7.58 -23.22 -26.07
CA ASN A 68 -6.50 -24.17 -25.84
C ASN A 68 -6.17 -24.44 -24.36
N LYS A 69 -6.51 -23.51 -23.45
CA LYS A 69 -6.30 -23.67 -22.01
C LYS A 69 -7.46 -24.39 -21.33
N ALA A 70 -8.68 -24.24 -21.85
CA ALA A 70 -9.85 -24.99 -21.39
C ALA A 70 -9.71 -26.49 -21.70
N GLU A 71 -9.20 -26.86 -22.88
CA GLU A 71 -9.04 -28.26 -23.30
C GLU A 71 -7.96 -29.03 -22.52
N ARG A 72 -6.92 -28.36 -22.00
CA ARG A 72 -5.86 -29.03 -21.21
C ARG A 72 -6.22 -29.30 -19.75
N THR A 73 -7.40 -28.85 -19.29
CA THR A 73 -7.84 -29.03 -17.90
C THR A 73 -9.04 -29.98 -17.77
N SER A 74 -9.41 -30.68 -18.86
CA SER A 74 -10.40 -31.77 -18.88
C SER A 74 -9.71 -33.12 -19.04
#